data_AF-A0A371Z249-F1
#
_entry.id   AF-A0A371Z249-F1
#
_cell.length_a   1.000
_cell.length_b   1.000
_cell.length_c   1.000
_cell.angle_alpha   90.00
_cell.angle_beta   90.00
_cell.angle_gamma   90.00
#
_symmetry.space_group_name_H-M   'P 1'
#
loop_
_entity.id
_entity.type
_entity.pdbx_description
1 polymer ?
#
loop_
_entity_poly.entity_id
_entity_poly.type
_entity_poly.pdbx_seq_one_letter_code
_entity_poly.pdbx_strand_id
1 'polypeptide(L)' 'MPDRTTMQDHRSIMATLPFRSFLVPGQLVRHPDHPEWGEGQVQSAIGERVTVTFTHAGKVLVDATVVQLTVLS' A
#
# COMPACT_ATOMS: atom_id res chain seq x y z
N MET A 1 39.32 12.62 -6.96
CA MET A 1 38.34 13.10 -7.97
C MET A 1 39.09 13.60 -9.18
N PRO A 2 38.63 13.34 -10.43
CA PRO A 2 37.41 12.60 -10.82
C PRO A 2 37.76 11.25 -11.49
N ASP A 3 37.22 10.08 -11.14
CA ASP A 3 35.83 9.61 -10.99
C ASP A 3 35.06 9.48 -12.31
N ARG A 4 34.90 8.22 -12.79
CA ARG A 4 33.79 7.69 -13.62
C ARG A 4 33.99 6.23 -14.08
N THR A 5 34.28 5.30 -13.17
CA THR A 5 34.03 3.87 -13.42
C THR A 5 32.85 3.43 -12.56
N THR A 6 31.65 3.90 -12.94
CA THR A 6 30.39 3.22 -12.62
C THR A 6 30.04 2.37 -13.84
N MET A 7 30.49 1.12 -13.82
CA MET A 7 29.90 0.00 -14.56
C MET A 7 29.32 -0.91 -13.45
N GLN A 8 28.00 -0.91 -13.26
CA GLN A 8 27.08 -1.92 -13.80
C GLN A 8 27.24 -3.26 -13.05
N ASP A 9 26.26 -3.83 -12.37
CA ASP A 9 25.09 -4.47 -12.98
C ASP A 9 24.13 -4.91 -11.85
N HIS A 10 22.91 -4.37 -11.83
CA HIS A 10 21.69 -5.06 -12.27
C HIS A 10 21.35 -6.38 -11.54
N ARG A 11 21.17 -6.33 -10.21
CA ARG A 11 20.31 -7.30 -9.54
C ARG A 11 18.84 -6.93 -9.74
N SER A 12 18.38 -6.96 -10.99
CA SER A 12 16.95 -7.04 -11.29
C SER A 12 16.44 -8.41 -10.91
N ILE A 13 15.84 -8.48 -9.73
CA ILE A 13 14.93 -9.58 -9.41
C ILE A 13 13.69 -9.43 -10.29
N MET A 14 13.61 -10.28 -11.31
CA MET A 14 12.37 -10.63 -11.97
C MET A 14 11.48 -11.34 -10.94
N ALA A 15 10.71 -10.56 -10.18
CA ALA A 15 9.52 -11.09 -9.54
C ALA A 15 8.37 -10.77 -10.47
N THR A 16 7.89 -11.77 -11.21
CA THR A 16 6.50 -11.84 -11.68
C THR A 16 5.64 -11.27 -10.57
N LEU A 17 5.07 -10.08 -10.73
CA LEU A 17 4.22 -9.49 -9.70
C LEU A 17 2.90 -10.25 -9.74
N PRO A 18 2.61 -11.23 -8.84
CA PRO A 18 1.25 -11.70 -8.72
C PRO A 18 0.42 -10.48 -8.35
N PHE A 19 -0.73 -10.31 -9.01
CA PHE A 19 -1.75 -9.26 -8.79
C PHE A 19 -1.42 -8.35 -7.61
N ARG A 20 -0.82 -7.20 -7.91
CA ARG A 20 -0.45 -6.21 -6.91
C ARG A 20 -1.75 -5.65 -6.34
N SER A 21 -2.27 -6.26 -5.28
CA SER A 21 -3.16 -5.56 -4.35
C SER A 21 -2.40 -4.28 -4.00
N PHE A 22 -2.86 -3.14 -4.50
CA PHE A 22 -2.12 -1.87 -4.47
C PHE A 22 -1.76 -1.38 -3.06
N LEU A 23 -2.26 -2.07 -2.04
CA LEU A 23 -2.22 -1.73 -0.64
C LEU A 23 -1.16 -2.59 0.05
N VAL A 24 -0.03 -1.97 0.36
CA VAL A 24 1.07 -2.61 1.12
C VAL A 24 0.92 -2.29 2.61
N PRO A 25 1.25 -3.24 3.51
CA PRO A 25 1.30 -2.96 4.94
C PRO A 25 2.26 -1.80 5.23
N GLY A 26 1.84 -0.88 6.09
CA GLY A 26 2.51 0.39 6.40
C GLY A 26 2.03 1.58 5.56
N GLN A 27 1.29 1.35 4.47
CA GLN A 27 0.80 2.41 3.59
C GLN A 27 -0.35 3.19 4.22
N LEU A 28 -0.34 4.52 4.05
CA LEU A 28 -1.47 5.36 4.39
C LEU A 28 -2.51 5.33 3.28
N VAL A 29 -3.76 5.17 3.68
CA VAL A 29 -4.93 5.04 2.83
C VAL A 29 -6.07 5.85 3.43
N ARG A 30 -7.00 6.29 2.60
CA ARG A 30 -8.19 7.00 3.04
C ARG A 30 -9.42 6.35 2.42
N HIS A 31 -10.47 6.23 3.21
CA HIS A 31 -11.75 5.76 2.69
C HIS A 31 -12.40 6.90 1.88
N PRO A 32 -12.76 6.66 0.60
CA PRO A 32 -13.39 7.70 -0.22
C PRO A 32 -14.80 8.04 0.27
N ASP A 33 -15.61 7.05 0.64
CA ASP A 33 -16.98 7.27 1.13
C ASP A 33 -17.06 7.75 2.59
N HIS A 34 -15.99 7.54 3.36
CA HIS A 34 -15.93 7.88 4.79
C HIS A 34 -14.69 8.72 5.10
N PRO A 35 -14.62 9.95 4.57
CA PRO A 35 -13.52 10.86 4.84
C PRO A 35 -13.39 11.22 6.33
N GLU A 36 -14.45 11.04 7.13
CA GLU A 36 -14.50 11.25 8.58
C GLU A 36 -13.75 10.19 9.39
N TRP A 37 -13.49 9.00 8.83
CA TRP A 37 -12.64 8.00 9.48
C TRP A 37 -11.17 8.46 9.54
N GLY A 38 -10.83 9.46 8.72
CA GLY A 38 -9.52 10.06 8.63
C GLY A 38 -8.56 9.20 7.82
N GLU A 39 -7.28 9.42 8.04
CA GLU A 39 -6.23 8.59 7.48
C GLU A 39 -6.19 7.24 8.19
N GLY A 40 -6.10 6.19 7.38
CA GLY A 40 -5.96 4.82 7.82
C GLY A 40 -4.61 4.26 7.41
N GLN A 41 -3.99 3.49 8.29
CA GLN A 41 -2.76 2.79 7.98
C GLN A 41 -3.06 1.32 7.73
N VAL A 42 -2.64 0.81 6.58
CA VAL A 42 -2.76 -0.62 6.27
C VAL A 42 -1.87 -1.39 7.23
N GLN A 43 -2.44 -2.26 8.05
CA GLN A 43 -1.66 -3.19 8.88
C GLN A 43 -1.37 -4.48 8.15
N SER A 44 -2.32 -4.98 7.36
CA SER A 44 -2.14 -6.18 6.56
C SER A 44 -3.08 -6.16 5.35
N ALA A 45 -2.64 -6.75 4.23
CA ALA A 45 -3.46 -6.95 3.05
C ALA A 45 -3.33 -8.43 2.65
N ILE A 46 -4.41 -9.19 2.79
CA ILE A 46 -4.46 -10.63 2.49
C ILE A 46 -5.50 -10.84 1.39
N GLY A 47 -5.03 -11.05 0.16
CA GLY A 47 -5.88 -11.16 -1.02
C GLY A 47 -6.64 -9.86 -1.27
N GLU A 48 -7.98 -9.94 -1.24
CA GLU A 48 -8.88 -8.79 -1.29
C GLU A 48 -9.14 -8.10 0.06
N ARG A 49 -8.80 -8.74 1.18
CA ARG A 49 -9.11 -8.22 2.52
C ARG A 49 -7.96 -7.42 3.08
N VAL A 50 -8.19 -6.13 3.33
CA VAL A 50 -7.19 -5.20 3.82
C VAL A 50 -7.57 -4.71 5.20
N THR A 51 -6.77 -5.05 6.19
CA THR A 51 -6.94 -4.51 7.54
C THR A 51 -6.29 -3.14 7.60
N VAL A 52 -7.10 -2.12 7.82
CA VAL A 52 -6.68 -0.74 7.93
C VAL A 52 -7.01 -0.23 9.33
N THR A 53 -6.04 0.36 10.01
CA THR A 53 -6.29 1.07 11.25
C THR A 53 -6.50 2.55 10.94
N PHE A 54 -7.75 2.99 10.99
CA PHE A 54 -8.15 4.39 10.86
C PHE A 54 -8.02 5.13 12.19
N THR A 55 -7.67 6.41 12.10
CA THR A 55 -7.50 7.27 13.29
C THR A 55 -8.82 7.45 14.06
N HIS A 56 -9.95 7.61 13.37
CA HIS A 56 -11.24 7.85 14.04
C HIS A 56 -12.12 6.60 14.16
N ALA A 57 -12.03 5.66 13.23
CA ALA A 57 -12.82 4.42 13.25
C ALA A 57 -12.11 3.22 13.90
N GLY A 58 -10.80 3.33 14.17
CA GLY A 58 -9.99 2.23 14.67
C GLY A 58 -9.69 1.18 13.60
N LYS A 59 -9.50 -0.08 14.01
CA LYS A 59 -9.16 -1.19 13.10
C LYS A 59 -10.40 -1.66 12.33
N VAL A 60 -10.41 -1.39 11.03
CA VAL A 60 -11.48 -1.78 10.10
C VAL A 60 -10.91 -2.73 9.05
N LEU A 61 -11.65 -3.79 8.77
CA LEU A 61 -11.37 -4.67 7.65
C LEU A 61 -12.08 -4.12 6.42
N VAL A 62 -11.31 -3.67 5.43
CA VAL A 62 -11.82 -3.15 4.17
C VAL A 62 -11.70 -4.24 3.11
N ASP A 63 -12.76 -4.42 2.34
CA ASP A 63 -12.74 -5.31 1.19
C ASP A 63 -12.37 -4.50 -0.07
N ALA A 64 -11.17 -4.73 -0.59
CA ALA A 64 -10.62 -4.02 -1.74
C ALA A 64 -11.32 -4.39 -3.07
N THR A 65 -12.21 -5.41 -3.08
CA THR A 65 -13.05 -5.72 -4.24
C THR A 65 -14.31 -4.85 -4.29
N VAL A 66 -14.76 -4.38 -3.14
CA VAL A 66 -15.97 -3.56 -2.99
C VAL A 66 -15.62 -2.08 -2.91
N VAL A 67 -14.57 -1.76 -2.15
CA VAL A 67 -14.15 -0.38 -1.87
C VAL A 67 -12.73 -0.16 -2.37
N GLN A 68 -12.57 0.78 -3.30
CA GLN A 68 -11.26 1.22 -3.73
C GLN A 68 -10.76 2.34 -2.81
N LEU A 69 -9.88 1.99 -1.87
CA LEU A 69 -9.25 2.97 -0.99
C LEU A 69 -8.31 3.89 -1.77
N THR A 70 -8.31 5.17 -1.43
CA THR A 70 -7.37 6.14 -1.98
C THR A 70 -6.07 6.06 -1.21
N VAL A 71 -4.99 5.65 -1.87
CA VAL A 71 -3.64 5.71 -1.29
C VAL A 71 -3.21 7.16 -1.16
N LEU A 72 -2.80 7.56 0.05
CA LEU A 72 -2.14 8.84 0.29
C LEU A 72 -0.64 8.58 0.17
N SER A 73 -0.04 9.03 -0.93
CA SER A 73 1.39 8.88 -1.21
C SER A 73 2.22 9.98 -0.56
#